data_AF-A0A9E0P3C0-F1
#
_entry.id   AF-A0A9E0P3C0-F1
#
_cell.length_a   1.000
_cell.length_b   1.000
_cell.length_c   1.000
_cell.angle_alpha   90.00
_cell.angle_beta   90.00
_cell.angle_gamma   90.00
#
_symmetry.space_group_name_H-M   'P 1'
#
loop_
_entity.id
_entity.type
_entity.pdbx_description
1 polymer ?
#
loop_
_entity_poly.entity_id
_entity_poly.type
_entity_poly.pdbx_seq_one_letter_code
_entity_poly.pdbx_strand_id
1 'polypeptide(L)'
;MDFKPKSHEKIQQLLDKGVNIPNPATLDIGDDVNIDQISEKGTTIYPGCRIYGGKTVISSDCKLGYEAPATIEDCQLGQRVELKGGFFSKSVFLDKANLGMGAHVREGCLLEEEAGGAHCVGLKQTILFPFVTLGSLINFCDCLMAGGTSRSNHSEVGSSYIHFNFTPDADKTTPSLLGDVPRGVMLNQPPIFLGGQGGIIGPVRLGFGNVVAAGSVLRHDYPQDGLLIFETTPANGAKDYCRAAYPNLRRIVENNLLYLANLSALESWYTHVRKPFLEARPFGSLLYAGVREALASAGKERLKRLRAMAEKAAAFSGPDAEARKEFLGQTGFCEDLFTGKIPDVFTKTEPLREAFLEDFAKSAQNNKTDYIGVIQNLPGAVSAKGTAWLNGIVRALGDQTAKALPLMGIFKN
;
A
#
# COMPACT_ATOMS: atom_id res chain seq x y z
N MET A 1 -45.69 19.03 -6.12
CA MET A 1 -44.96 17.75 -6.12
C MET A 1 -43.88 17.89 -5.07
N ASP A 2 -43.99 17.16 -3.96
CA ASP A 2 -42.93 17.11 -2.96
C ASP A 2 -41.81 16.23 -3.50
N PHE A 3 -40.77 16.85 -4.06
CA PHE A 3 -39.61 16.14 -4.56
C PHE A 3 -38.81 15.60 -3.36
N LYS A 4 -38.70 14.27 -3.26
CA LYS A 4 -37.85 13.59 -2.28
C LYS A 4 -36.71 12.87 -3.01
N PRO A 5 -35.45 13.05 -2.59
CA PRO A 5 -34.33 12.28 -3.15
C PRO A 5 -34.51 10.79 -2.86
N LYS A 6 -33.96 9.92 -3.72
CA LYS A 6 -34.03 8.45 -3.53
C LYS A 6 -33.53 8.03 -2.14
N SER A 7 -32.46 8.65 -1.67
CA SER A 7 -31.77 8.41 -0.40
C SER A 7 -32.42 9.10 0.81
N HIS A 8 -33.65 9.63 0.68
CA HIS A 8 -34.30 10.46 1.73
C HIS A 8 -34.29 9.80 3.12
N GLU A 9 -34.66 8.52 3.22
CA GLU A 9 -34.71 7.81 4.51
C GLU A 9 -33.32 7.69 5.16
N LYS A 10 -32.29 7.33 4.38
CA LYS A 10 -30.90 7.21 4.87
C LYS A 10 -30.34 8.57 5.31
N ILE A 11 -30.64 9.62 4.55
CA ILE A 11 -30.25 10.99 4.90
C ILE A 11 -30.92 11.39 6.23
N GLN A 12 -32.22 11.11 6.40
CA GLN A 12 -32.92 11.41 7.64
C GLN A 12 -32.31 10.65 8.83
N GLN A 13 -32.00 9.36 8.68
CA GLN A 13 -31.33 8.57 9.71
C GLN A 13 -29.99 9.17 10.14
N LEU A 14 -29.17 9.66 9.20
CA LEU A 14 -27.89 10.31 9.52
C LEU A 14 -28.08 11.65 10.25
N LEU A 15 -29.07 12.44 9.84
CA LEU A 15 -29.41 13.70 10.50
C LEU A 15 -29.89 13.44 11.95
N ASP A 16 -30.78 12.46 12.13
CA ASP A 16 -31.30 12.06 13.44
C ASP A 16 -30.19 11.52 14.35
N LYS A 17 -29.20 10.82 13.76
CA LYS A 17 -28.00 10.35 14.47
C LYS A 17 -27.09 11.50 14.92
N GLY A 18 -27.16 12.67 14.26
CA GLY A 18 -26.36 13.86 14.57
C GLY A 18 -25.17 14.12 13.64
N VAL A 19 -25.11 13.46 12.47
CA VAL A 19 -24.07 13.73 11.46
C VAL A 19 -24.28 15.13 10.87
N ASN A 20 -23.20 15.90 10.74
CA ASN A 20 -23.28 17.25 10.16
C ASN A 20 -23.37 17.18 8.63
N ILE A 21 -24.52 17.55 8.08
CA ILE A 21 -24.77 17.55 6.64
C ILE A 21 -25.34 18.92 6.24
N PRO A 22 -24.51 19.88 5.79
CA PRO A 22 -24.96 21.25 5.54
C PRO A 22 -26.08 21.37 4.50
N ASN A 23 -26.05 20.59 3.41
CA ASN A 23 -27.09 20.57 2.37
C ASN A 23 -27.56 19.14 2.11
N PRO A 24 -28.43 18.57 2.96
CA PRO A 24 -28.76 17.14 2.95
C PRO A 24 -29.42 16.66 1.67
N ALA A 25 -30.24 17.49 1.02
CA ALA A 25 -30.92 17.16 -0.23
C ALA A 25 -29.98 16.91 -1.43
N THR A 26 -28.69 17.19 -1.29
CA THR A 26 -27.68 17.00 -2.33
C THR A 26 -26.90 15.70 -2.22
N LEU A 27 -27.08 14.94 -1.14
CA LEU A 27 -26.40 13.66 -0.94
C LEU A 27 -27.09 12.54 -1.71
N ASP A 28 -26.29 11.59 -2.19
CA ASP A 28 -26.78 10.29 -2.66
C ASP A 28 -26.18 9.19 -1.80
N ILE A 29 -27.03 8.32 -1.26
CA ILE A 29 -26.64 7.25 -0.33
C ILE A 29 -27.27 5.95 -0.81
N GLY A 30 -26.43 4.95 -1.04
CA GLY A 30 -26.83 3.62 -1.47
C GLY A 30 -27.73 2.91 -0.45
N ASP A 31 -28.64 2.08 -0.96
CA ASP A 31 -29.57 1.29 -0.15
C ASP A 31 -28.80 0.27 0.74
N ASP A 32 -27.63 -0.17 0.26
CA ASP A 32 -26.71 -1.11 0.90
C ASP A 32 -25.86 -0.49 2.03
N VAL A 33 -25.77 0.84 2.12
CA VAL A 33 -24.96 1.52 3.14
C VAL A 33 -25.53 1.28 4.53
N ASN A 34 -24.69 0.79 5.44
CA ASN A 34 -25.05 0.65 6.84
C ASN A 34 -24.79 1.94 7.62
N ILE A 35 -25.86 2.66 7.99
CA ILE A 35 -25.79 3.93 8.73
C ILE A 35 -25.18 3.76 10.13
N ASP A 36 -25.25 2.57 10.72
CA ASP A 36 -24.63 2.28 12.02
C ASP A 36 -23.10 2.33 11.95
N GLN A 37 -22.52 2.17 10.75
CA GLN A 37 -21.07 2.22 10.50
C GLN A 37 -20.56 3.64 10.15
N ILE A 38 -21.42 4.66 10.27
CA ILE A 38 -21.06 6.07 10.07
C ILE A 38 -21.16 6.78 11.41
N SER A 39 -20.04 7.27 11.94
CA SER A 39 -20.02 7.96 13.23
C SER A 39 -20.68 9.33 13.13
N GLU A 40 -21.53 9.64 14.11
CA GLU A 40 -22.12 10.96 14.36
C GLU A 40 -21.15 11.97 14.96
N LYS A 41 -20.10 11.48 15.63
CA LYS A 41 -19.17 12.33 16.37
C LYS A 41 -18.27 13.09 15.41
N GLY A 42 -18.56 14.37 15.18
CA GLY A 42 -17.70 15.30 14.43
C GLY A 42 -17.63 15.07 12.92
N THR A 43 -18.31 14.05 12.39
CA THR A 43 -18.33 13.74 10.97
C THR A 43 -19.11 14.79 10.20
N THR A 44 -18.52 15.31 9.12
CA THR A 44 -19.17 16.24 8.20
C THR A 44 -19.17 15.69 6.78
N ILE A 45 -20.35 15.62 6.16
CA ILE A 45 -20.52 15.22 4.76
C ILE A 45 -20.99 16.45 3.96
N TYR A 46 -20.10 16.95 3.12
CA TYR A 46 -20.34 18.15 2.32
C TYR A 46 -21.23 17.88 1.11
N PRO A 47 -21.79 18.94 0.49
CA PRO A 47 -22.79 18.81 -0.56
C PRO A 47 -22.32 18.02 -1.79
N GLY A 48 -23.24 17.25 -2.38
CA GLY A 48 -22.99 16.48 -3.62
C GLY A 48 -22.21 15.16 -3.44
N CYS A 49 -21.84 14.82 -2.21
CA CYS A 49 -21.16 13.55 -1.92
C CYS A 49 -22.05 12.34 -2.18
N ARG A 50 -21.41 11.23 -2.57
CA ARG A 50 -22.04 9.94 -2.82
C ARG A 50 -21.42 8.88 -1.93
N ILE A 51 -22.23 8.09 -1.25
CA ILE A 51 -21.79 7.03 -0.34
C ILE A 51 -22.47 5.73 -0.75
N TYR A 52 -21.69 4.72 -1.09
CA TYR A 52 -22.17 3.41 -1.54
C TYR A 52 -21.35 2.29 -0.88
N GLY A 53 -21.83 1.05 -1.03
CA GLY A 53 -21.10 -0.13 -0.58
C GLY A 53 -21.44 -0.49 0.86
N GLY A 54 -21.93 -1.70 1.06
CA GLY A 54 -22.28 -2.23 2.38
C GLY A 54 -21.10 -2.42 3.33
N LYS A 55 -19.86 -2.28 2.86
CA LYS A 55 -18.65 -2.31 3.71
C LYS A 55 -18.15 -0.91 4.10
N THR A 56 -18.83 0.16 3.70
CA THR A 56 -18.36 1.52 3.97
C THR A 56 -18.43 1.86 5.46
N VAL A 57 -17.29 2.28 6.02
CA VAL A 57 -17.13 2.69 7.42
C VAL A 57 -16.57 4.09 7.47
N ILE A 58 -17.20 4.97 8.26
CA ILE A 58 -16.75 6.34 8.46
C ILE A 58 -16.61 6.58 9.97
N SER A 59 -15.38 6.62 10.46
CA SER A 59 -15.09 6.88 11.89
C SER A 59 -15.25 8.36 12.23
N SER A 60 -15.09 8.71 13.51
CA SER A 60 -15.33 10.06 14.01
C SER A 60 -14.45 11.13 13.35
N ASP A 61 -14.97 12.35 13.36
CA ASP A 61 -14.27 13.58 12.97
C ASP A 61 -13.83 13.61 11.48
N CYS A 62 -14.39 12.74 10.64
CA CYS A 62 -14.11 12.72 9.20
C CYS A 62 -14.74 13.91 8.48
N LYS A 63 -14.08 14.39 7.41
CA LYS A 63 -14.63 15.42 6.50
C LYS A 63 -14.60 14.93 5.07
N LEU A 64 -15.77 14.86 4.46
CA LEU A 64 -15.95 14.27 3.13
C LEU A 64 -16.45 15.30 2.14
N GLY A 65 -15.65 15.61 1.12
CA GLY A 65 -16.01 16.46 -0.02
C GLY A 65 -15.93 17.97 0.22
N TYR A 66 -15.01 18.43 1.07
CA TYR A 66 -14.88 19.85 1.41
C TYR A 66 -14.47 20.75 0.23
N GLU A 67 -13.50 20.31 -0.59
CA GLU A 67 -13.00 21.08 -1.75
C GLU A 67 -13.85 20.82 -3.01
N ALA A 68 -14.37 19.60 -3.16
CA ALA A 68 -15.27 19.18 -4.25
C ALA A 68 -16.06 17.91 -3.83
N PRO A 69 -17.18 17.56 -4.50
CA PRO A 69 -17.90 16.33 -4.20
C PRO A 69 -17.00 15.07 -4.19
N ALA A 70 -17.20 14.20 -3.19
CA ALA A 70 -16.52 12.92 -3.08
C ALA A 70 -17.48 11.75 -3.32
N THR A 71 -17.03 10.72 -4.01
CA THR A 71 -17.69 9.41 -4.09
C THR A 71 -16.89 8.41 -3.27
N ILE A 72 -17.56 7.75 -2.33
CA ILE A 72 -16.97 6.74 -1.45
C ILE A 72 -17.72 5.44 -1.60
N GLU A 73 -17.01 4.37 -1.94
CA GLU A 73 -17.57 3.04 -2.21
C GLU A 73 -16.74 1.95 -1.52
N ASP A 74 -17.34 1.21 -0.58
CA ASP A 74 -16.68 0.14 0.17
C ASP A 74 -15.33 0.54 0.81
N CYS A 75 -15.22 1.78 1.30
CA CYS A 75 -14.02 2.28 1.97
C CYS A 75 -14.13 2.21 3.50
N GLN A 76 -13.01 2.01 4.18
CA GLN A 76 -12.94 2.11 5.64
C GLN A 76 -12.07 3.30 6.03
N LEU A 77 -12.69 4.28 6.71
CA LEU A 77 -12.06 5.53 7.12
C LEU A 77 -11.86 5.53 8.64
N GLY A 78 -10.61 5.68 9.07
CA GLY A 78 -10.20 5.93 10.44
C GLY A 78 -10.60 7.33 10.90
N GLN A 79 -10.19 7.71 12.11
CA GLN A 79 -10.60 8.99 12.69
C GLN A 79 -9.94 10.16 11.97
N ARG A 80 -10.67 11.27 11.83
CA ARG A 80 -10.14 12.53 11.25
C ARG A 80 -9.62 12.39 9.83
N VAL A 81 -10.13 11.42 9.06
CA VAL A 81 -9.81 11.30 7.64
C VAL A 81 -10.46 12.45 6.86
N GLU A 82 -9.69 13.09 5.99
CA GLU A 82 -10.18 14.18 5.12
C GLU A 82 -10.06 13.79 3.64
N LEU A 83 -11.18 13.41 3.02
CA LEU A 83 -11.25 13.11 1.58
C LEU A 83 -11.92 14.28 0.89
N LYS A 84 -11.11 15.20 0.37
CA LYS A 84 -11.58 16.55 0.05
C LYS A 84 -12.35 16.66 -1.27
N GLY A 85 -12.23 15.68 -2.15
CA GLY A 85 -13.06 15.54 -3.36
C GLY A 85 -12.47 14.56 -4.36
N GLY A 86 -13.32 13.86 -5.11
CA GLY A 86 -12.89 12.84 -6.08
C GLY A 86 -13.58 11.48 -5.91
N PHE A 87 -12.88 10.40 -6.25
CA PHE A 87 -13.41 9.04 -6.24
C PHE A 87 -12.53 8.13 -5.38
N PHE A 88 -13.14 7.39 -4.44
CA PHE A 88 -12.49 6.49 -3.51
C PHE A 88 -13.27 5.18 -3.46
N SER A 89 -12.64 4.08 -3.85
CA SER A 89 -13.30 2.77 -3.88
C SER A 89 -12.40 1.67 -3.32
N LYS A 90 -12.98 0.80 -2.48
CA LYS A 90 -12.38 -0.46 -1.98
C LYS A 90 -10.98 -0.27 -1.41
N SER A 91 -10.87 0.70 -0.51
CA SER A 91 -9.61 1.21 0.02
C SER A 91 -9.73 1.62 1.48
N VAL A 92 -8.62 1.57 2.20
CA VAL A 92 -8.55 1.89 3.61
C VAL A 92 -7.71 3.14 3.84
N PHE A 93 -8.22 4.02 4.69
CA PHE A 93 -7.56 5.25 5.11
C PHE A 93 -7.54 5.26 6.64
N LEU A 94 -6.36 5.12 7.25
CA LEU A 94 -6.22 5.17 8.70
C LEU A 94 -6.20 6.61 9.20
N ASP A 95 -6.05 6.77 10.51
CA ASP A 95 -6.31 8.05 11.18
C ASP A 95 -5.55 9.22 10.55
N LYS A 96 -6.28 10.33 10.34
CA LYS A 96 -5.74 11.58 9.78
C LYS A 96 -5.14 11.45 8.37
N ALA A 97 -5.39 10.33 7.67
CA ALA A 97 -5.07 10.25 6.27
C ALA A 97 -5.88 11.30 5.49
N ASN A 98 -5.27 11.92 4.48
CA ASN A 98 -5.90 13.05 3.79
C ASN A 98 -5.56 13.09 2.30
N LEU A 99 -6.54 13.38 1.45
CA LEU A 99 -6.34 13.55 0.01
C LEU A 99 -7.09 14.78 -0.50
N GLY A 100 -6.36 15.61 -1.26
CA GLY A 100 -6.90 16.80 -1.91
C GLY A 100 -7.93 16.52 -3.00
N MET A 101 -8.52 17.58 -3.53
CA MET A 101 -9.50 17.49 -4.61
C MET A 101 -8.97 16.74 -5.85
N GLY A 102 -9.87 16.07 -6.55
CA GLY A 102 -9.54 15.34 -7.79
C GLY A 102 -8.79 14.04 -7.55
N ALA A 103 -8.71 13.55 -6.29
CA ALA A 103 -8.13 12.26 -6.01
C ALA A 103 -8.93 11.13 -6.68
N HIS A 104 -8.22 10.12 -7.17
CA HIS A 104 -8.81 8.94 -7.79
C HIS A 104 -8.15 7.69 -7.23
N VAL A 105 -8.70 7.20 -6.11
CA VAL A 105 -8.20 6.03 -5.39
C VAL A 105 -9.07 4.83 -5.71
N ARG A 106 -8.45 3.78 -6.24
CA ARG A 106 -9.11 2.53 -6.62
C ARG A 106 -8.65 1.38 -5.73
N GLU A 107 -9.15 0.20 -6.02
CA GLU A 107 -9.11 -0.94 -5.12
C GLU A 107 -7.70 -1.35 -4.65
N GLY A 108 -7.63 -1.82 -3.41
CA GLY A 108 -6.42 -2.36 -2.80
C GLY A 108 -5.43 -1.29 -2.34
N CYS A 109 -5.91 -0.07 -2.07
CA CYS A 109 -5.09 0.96 -1.45
C CYS A 109 -5.20 0.94 0.08
N LEU A 110 -4.07 1.19 0.75
CA LEU A 110 -3.97 1.38 2.19
C LEU A 110 -3.14 2.63 2.44
N LEU A 111 -3.76 3.68 2.98
CA LEU A 111 -3.07 4.86 3.45
C LEU A 111 -3.06 4.83 4.98
N GLU A 112 -1.88 4.67 5.57
CA GLU A 112 -1.73 4.63 7.01
C GLU A 112 -1.80 6.04 7.64
N GLU A 113 -1.58 6.13 8.96
CA GLU A 113 -1.85 7.33 9.72
C GLU A 113 -1.06 8.53 9.19
N GLU A 114 -1.76 9.64 9.01
CA GLU A 114 -1.17 10.90 8.54
C GLU A 114 -0.50 10.81 7.14
N ALA A 115 -0.64 9.70 6.42
CA ALA A 115 -0.30 9.63 5.01
C ALA A 115 -1.27 10.49 4.19
N GLY A 116 -0.85 11.02 3.06
CA GLY A 116 -1.76 11.81 2.26
C GLY A 116 -1.24 12.30 0.94
N GLY A 117 -2.01 13.18 0.33
CA GLY A 117 -1.58 13.83 -0.89
C GLY A 117 -2.38 15.07 -1.25
N ALA A 118 -1.78 15.88 -2.13
CA ALA A 118 -2.37 17.11 -2.63
C ALA A 118 -3.45 16.80 -3.68
N HIS A 119 -3.67 17.72 -4.64
CA HIS A 119 -4.73 17.56 -5.63
C HIS A 119 -4.35 16.60 -6.76
N CYS A 120 -5.35 15.93 -7.33
CA CYS A 120 -5.21 15.08 -8.52
C CYS A 120 -4.21 13.93 -8.36
N VAL A 121 -4.33 13.19 -7.24
CA VAL A 121 -3.54 11.98 -6.96
C VAL A 121 -4.32 10.73 -7.38
N GLY A 122 -3.74 9.92 -8.26
CA GLY A 122 -4.29 8.65 -8.73
C GLY A 122 -3.57 7.45 -8.12
N LEU A 123 -4.32 6.56 -7.46
CA LEU A 123 -3.79 5.38 -6.76
C LEU A 123 -4.57 4.12 -7.13
N LYS A 124 -3.89 2.98 -7.05
CA LYS A 124 -4.46 1.63 -7.14
C LYS A 124 -3.42 0.64 -6.66
N GLN A 125 -3.81 -0.31 -5.80
CA GLN A 125 -2.87 -1.31 -5.28
C GLN A 125 -1.62 -0.67 -4.65
N THR A 126 -1.84 0.44 -3.92
CA THR A 126 -0.78 1.28 -3.35
C THR A 126 -0.86 1.30 -1.83
N ILE A 127 0.26 1.08 -1.16
CA ILE A 127 0.37 1.10 0.29
C ILE A 127 1.31 2.23 0.70
N LEU A 128 0.79 3.21 1.44
CA LEU A 128 1.54 4.33 1.98
C LEU A 128 1.60 4.20 3.50
N PHE A 129 2.82 4.07 4.02
CA PHE A 129 3.09 4.03 5.46
C PHE A 129 2.86 5.42 6.09
N PRO A 130 2.92 5.54 7.42
CA PRO A 130 2.58 6.79 8.07
C PRO A 130 3.45 7.93 7.57
N PHE A 131 2.84 9.11 7.50
CA PHE A 131 3.45 10.36 7.06
C PHE A 131 3.78 10.48 5.57
N VAL A 132 3.81 9.40 4.78
CA VAL A 132 4.14 9.47 3.35
C VAL A 132 3.20 10.43 2.64
N THR A 133 3.79 11.44 1.99
CA THR A 133 3.06 12.53 1.34
C THR A 133 3.28 12.51 -0.17
N LEU A 134 2.19 12.63 -0.91
CA LEU A 134 2.18 12.72 -2.36
C LEU A 134 1.87 14.17 -2.76
N GLY A 135 2.70 14.76 -3.59
CA GLY A 135 2.46 16.05 -4.23
C GLY A 135 1.24 16.04 -5.15
N SER A 136 1.20 17.00 -6.07
CA SER A 136 0.05 17.18 -6.97
C SER A 136 0.25 16.47 -8.31
N LEU A 137 -0.84 16.11 -9.00
CA LEU A 137 -0.80 15.56 -10.37
C LEU A 137 0.01 14.26 -10.48
N ILE A 138 -0.26 13.30 -9.59
CA ILE A 138 0.53 12.08 -9.45
C ILE A 138 -0.26 10.87 -9.92
N ASN A 139 0.42 9.92 -10.56
CA ASN A 139 -0.06 8.54 -10.69
C ASN A 139 0.95 7.60 -10.01
N PHE A 140 0.54 6.97 -8.92
CA PHE A 140 1.42 6.18 -8.06
C PHE A 140 0.78 4.83 -7.71
N CYS A 141 0.28 4.15 -8.73
CA CYS A 141 -0.26 2.79 -8.60
C CYS A 141 0.84 1.78 -8.22
N ASP A 142 0.49 0.61 -7.69
CA ASP A 142 1.40 -0.54 -7.55
C ASP A 142 2.70 -0.28 -6.75
N CYS A 143 2.67 0.66 -5.81
CA CYS A 143 3.80 1.01 -4.96
C CYS A 143 3.55 0.67 -3.49
N LEU A 144 4.61 0.26 -2.79
CA LEU A 144 4.69 0.32 -1.33
C LEU A 144 5.76 1.33 -0.98
N MET A 145 5.41 2.35 -0.20
CA MET A 145 6.35 3.38 0.22
C MET A 145 6.34 3.58 1.73
N ALA A 146 7.54 3.62 2.31
CA ALA A 146 7.79 3.86 3.72
C ALA A 146 8.92 4.86 3.97
N GLY A 147 9.10 5.24 5.23
CA GLY A 147 10.14 6.15 5.68
C GLY A 147 9.59 7.49 6.15
N GLY A 148 10.33 8.15 7.03
CA GLY A 148 9.89 9.33 7.74
C GLY A 148 9.49 9.01 9.18
N THR A 149 9.49 10.04 10.01
CA THR A 149 9.26 9.94 11.46
C THR A 149 8.16 10.89 11.95
N SER A 150 7.63 11.77 11.11
CA SER A 150 6.49 12.64 11.43
C SER A 150 5.99 13.33 10.16
N ARG A 151 4.87 14.06 10.25
CA ARG A 151 4.42 14.96 9.16
C ARG A 151 5.44 16.03 8.77
N SER A 152 6.34 16.43 9.67
CA SER A 152 7.39 17.42 9.35
C SER A 152 8.68 16.77 8.85
N ASN A 153 8.80 15.45 8.96
CA ASN A 153 9.93 14.65 8.47
C ASN A 153 9.37 13.42 7.75
N HIS A 154 8.70 13.66 6.62
CA HIS A 154 7.98 12.66 5.84
C HIS A 154 8.76 12.24 4.60
N SER A 155 8.49 11.03 4.11
CA SER A 155 8.83 10.70 2.73
C SER A 155 7.89 11.42 1.77
N GLU A 156 8.43 11.90 0.66
CA GLU A 156 7.72 12.75 -0.30
C GLU A 156 7.82 12.18 -1.71
N VAL A 157 6.70 12.18 -2.43
CA VAL A 157 6.66 12.02 -3.88
C VAL A 157 6.31 13.38 -4.48
N GLY A 158 7.29 14.05 -5.08
CA GLY A 158 7.12 15.39 -5.62
C GLY A 158 6.05 15.47 -6.71
N SER A 159 5.55 16.67 -6.96
CA SER A 159 4.46 16.87 -7.92
C SER A 159 4.82 16.40 -9.35
N SER A 160 3.81 15.94 -10.10
CA SER A 160 3.95 15.41 -11.46
C SER A 160 4.82 14.17 -11.56
N TYR A 161 4.81 13.33 -10.54
CA TYR A 161 5.51 12.04 -10.54
C TYR A 161 4.64 10.92 -11.08
N ILE A 162 5.23 10.02 -11.88
CA ILE A 162 4.54 8.87 -12.46
C ILE A 162 5.28 7.58 -12.15
N HIS A 163 4.58 6.57 -11.62
CA HIS A 163 5.02 5.19 -11.70
C HIS A 163 4.53 4.56 -13.01
N PHE A 164 5.48 4.23 -13.88
CA PHE A 164 5.21 3.53 -15.13
C PHE A 164 5.05 2.04 -14.83
N ASN A 165 3.81 1.63 -14.62
CA ASN A 165 3.43 0.30 -14.15
C ASN A 165 2.90 -0.65 -15.25
N PHE A 166 3.09 -0.29 -16.52
CA PHE A 166 2.58 -1.06 -17.65
C PHE A 166 3.69 -1.29 -18.67
N THR A 167 3.94 -2.55 -19.02
CA THR A 167 4.95 -2.91 -20.01
C THR A 167 4.38 -2.85 -21.43
N PRO A 168 5.23 -2.72 -22.47
CA PRO A 168 4.80 -2.86 -23.87
C PRO A 168 4.10 -4.20 -24.19
N ASP A 169 4.43 -5.26 -23.44
CA ASP A 169 3.79 -6.58 -23.53
C ASP A 169 2.45 -6.67 -22.77
N ALA A 170 1.92 -5.53 -22.30
CA ALA A 170 0.67 -5.39 -21.56
C ALA A 170 0.67 -6.10 -20.17
N ASP A 171 1.82 -6.11 -19.50
CA ASP A 171 1.96 -6.65 -18.14
C ASP A 171 1.99 -5.55 -17.08
N LYS A 172 1.67 -5.96 -15.84
CA LYS A 172 1.74 -5.13 -14.62
C LYS A 172 2.63 -5.77 -13.54
N THR A 173 3.65 -6.51 -13.94
CA THR A 173 4.65 -7.13 -13.05
C THR A 173 5.71 -6.12 -12.62
N THR A 174 5.26 -4.92 -12.28
CA THR A 174 6.10 -3.76 -12.05
C THR A 174 5.92 -3.14 -10.66
N PRO A 175 5.51 -3.88 -9.59
CA PRO A 175 5.35 -3.25 -8.29
C PRO A 175 6.70 -2.73 -7.78
N SER A 176 6.71 -1.52 -7.24
CA SER A 176 7.92 -0.90 -6.73
C SER A 176 7.90 -0.84 -5.21
N LEU A 177 9.03 -1.19 -4.60
CA LEU A 177 9.23 -1.26 -3.16
C LEU A 177 10.19 -0.14 -2.74
N LEU A 178 9.64 0.90 -2.11
CA LEU A 178 10.36 2.12 -1.75
C LEU A 178 10.50 2.17 -0.22
N GLY A 179 11.66 1.80 0.27
CA GLY A 179 11.88 1.32 1.63
C GLY A 179 11.61 -0.17 1.73
N ASP A 180 11.36 -0.67 2.93
CA ASP A 180 10.85 -2.02 3.17
C ASP A 180 9.99 -2.07 4.43
N VAL A 181 9.25 -3.15 4.58
CA VAL A 181 8.36 -3.35 5.72
C VAL A 181 9.12 -3.62 7.02
N PRO A 182 10.12 -4.55 7.08
CA PRO A 182 10.82 -4.86 8.32
C PRO A 182 11.37 -3.64 9.06
N ARG A 183 11.96 -2.68 8.33
CA ARG A 183 12.48 -1.43 8.89
C ARG A 183 11.40 -0.35 8.95
N GLY A 184 10.55 -0.26 7.93
CA GLY A 184 9.56 0.82 7.77
C GLY A 184 8.51 0.88 8.88
N VAL A 185 8.04 -0.27 9.37
CA VAL A 185 7.02 -0.31 10.44
C VAL A 185 7.53 0.22 11.79
N MET A 186 8.84 0.42 11.95
CA MET A 186 9.45 0.95 13.16
C MET A 186 9.38 2.47 13.26
N LEU A 187 8.94 3.17 12.20
CA LEU A 187 8.73 4.63 12.15
C LEU A 187 9.96 5.46 12.59
N ASN A 188 11.15 4.92 12.34
CA ASN A 188 12.43 5.51 12.73
C ASN A 188 13.45 5.55 11.58
N GLN A 189 12.97 5.39 10.34
CA GLN A 189 13.80 5.41 9.14
C GLN A 189 13.82 6.80 8.49
N PRO A 190 14.95 7.20 7.90
CA PRO A 190 15.02 8.48 7.20
C PRO A 190 14.04 8.52 6.01
N PRO A 191 13.48 9.70 5.68
CA PRO A 191 12.51 9.84 4.61
C PRO A 191 13.13 9.56 3.23
N ILE A 192 12.34 8.99 2.33
CA ILE A 192 12.67 8.87 0.91
C ILE A 192 12.09 10.08 0.18
N PHE A 193 12.88 10.70 -0.69
CA PHE A 193 12.44 11.83 -1.50
C PHE A 193 12.48 11.48 -2.98
N LEU A 194 11.32 11.45 -3.65
CA LEU A 194 11.21 11.31 -5.10
C LEU A 194 10.95 12.68 -5.72
N GLY A 195 11.97 13.31 -6.31
CA GLY A 195 11.85 14.66 -6.87
C GLY A 195 10.79 14.78 -7.96
N GLY A 196 10.03 15.89 -7.95
CA GLY A 196 8.94 16.15 -8.89
C GLY A 196 9.36 16.19 -10.37
N GLN A 197 8.36 16.15 -11.27
CA GLN A 197 8.56 15.95 -12.71
C GLN A 197 9.39 14.68 -13.03
N GLY A 198 9.42 13.72 -12.10
CA GLY A 198 10.18 12.48 -12.22
C GLY A 198 9.28 11.27 -12.49
N GLY A 199 9.89 10.10 -12.46
CA GLY A 199 9.15 8.86 -12.51
C GLY A 199 9.96 7.65 -12.14
N ILE A 200 9.28 6.51 -11.99
CA ILE A 200 9.92 5.22 -11.79
C ILE A 200 9.35 4.21 -12.79
N ILE A 201 10.21 3.52 -13.52
CA ILE A 201 9.84 2.43 -14.43
C ILE A 201 9.92 1.14 -13.63
N GLY A 202 8.77 0.68 -13.13
CA GLY A 202 8.72 -0.48 -12.26
C GLY A 202 9.08 -1.79 -12.96
N PRO A 203 9.46 -2.83 -12.19
CA PRO A 203 9.62 -2.82 -10.73
C PRO A 203 10.99 -2.24 -10.33
N VAL A 204 11.00 -1.40 -9.29
CA VAL A 204 12.22 -0.80 -8.71
C VAL A 204 12.22 -0.99 -7.19
N ARG A 205 13.42 -1.22 -6.62
CA ARG A 205 13.67 -1.13 -5.17
C ARG A 205 14.48 0.11 -4.82
N LEU A 206 14.11 0.79 -3.74
CA LEU A 206 14.82 1.97 -3.24
C LEU A 206 15.02 1.88 -1.72
N GLY A 207 16.23 2.16 -1.23
CA GLY A 207 16.54 2.23 0.22
C GLY A 207 16.04 3.52 0.88
N PHE A 208 16.09 3.56 2.21
CA PHE A 208 15.66 4.71 3.01
C PHE A 208 16.63 5.88 2.89
N GLY A 209 16.16 7.11 3.08
CA GLY A 209 17.03 8.30 3.01
C GLY A 209 17.49 8.66 1.59
N ASN A 210 17.13 7.88 0.57
CA ASN A 210 17.48 8.19 -0.81
C ASN A 210 16.72 9.41 -1.30
N VAL A 211 17.44 10.28 -2.02
CA VAL A 211 16.94 11.48 -2.66
C VAL A 211 17.12 11.33 -4.16
N VAL A 212 16.01 11.23 -4.88
CA VAL A 212 15.99 11.22 -6.35
C VAL A 212 15.79 12.64 -6.82
N ALA A 213 16.70 13.13 -7.65
CA ALA A 213 16.61 14.49 -8.17
C ALA A 213 15.38 14.68 -9.06
N ALA A 214 14.80 15.88 -9.01
CA ALA A 214 13.68 16.26 -9.87
C ALA A 214 14.03 16.06 -11.36
N GLY A 215 13.04 15.65 -12.16
CA GLY A 215 13.25 15.31 -13.57
C GLY A 215 13.88 13.94 -13.83
N SER A 216 14.26 13.18 -12.80
CA SER A 216 14.85 11.85 -12.98
C SER A 216 13.78 10.79 -13.20
N VAL A 217 14.02 9.89 -14.15
CA VAL A 217 13.22 8.67 -14.33
C VAL A 217 14.07 7.47 -13.92
N LEU A 218 13.76 6.85 -12.78
CA LEU A 218 14.49 5.68 -12.29
C LEU A 218 14.14 4.42 -13.08
N ARG A 219 15.18 3.67 -13.46
CA ARG A 219 15.10 2.38 -14.17
C ARG A 219 15.79 1.25 -13.42
N HIS A 220 16.68 1.60 -12.48
CA HIS A 220 17.49 0.65 -11.73
C HIS A 220 17.09 0.60 -10.26
N ASP A 221 17.43 -0.51 -9.61
CA ASP A 221 17.32 -0.65 -8.17
C ASP A 221 18.46 0.10 -7.48
N TYR A 222 18.13 0.81 -6.39
CA TYR A 222 19.08 1.42 -5.48
C TYR A 222 18.75 0.99 -4.05
N PRO A 223 19.00 -0.28 -3.68
CA PRO A 223 18.61 -0.82 -2.37
C PRO A 223 19.44 -0.24 -1.21
N GLN A 224 20.55 0.46 -1.49
CA GLN A 224 21.33 1.17 -0.49
C GLN A 224 20.57 2.40 0.02
N ASP A 225 20.89 2.82 1.23
CA ASP A 225 20.30 3.98 1.89
C ASP A 225 21.15 5.25 1.68
N GLY A 226 20.53 6.43 1.83
CA GLY A 226 21.22 7.72 1.91
C GLY A 226 21.91 8.22 0.62
N LEU A 227 21.50 7.73 -0.54
CA LEU A 227 22.05 8.13 -1.84
C LEU A 227 21.35 9.37 -2.41
N LEU A 228 22.13 10.22 -3.07
CA LEU A 228 21.61 11.23 -3.99
C LEU A 228 21.68 10.68 -5.42
N ILE A 229 20.53 10.51 -6.07
CA ILE A 229 20.40 9.77 -7.33
C ILE A 229 20.00 10.71 -8.46
N PHE A 230 20.78 10.65 -9.54
CA PHE A 230 20.50 11.31 -10.82
C PHE A 230 20.59 10.25 -11.92
N GLU A 231 19.46 9.75 -12.40
CA GLU A 231 19.46 8.87 -13.58
C GLU A 231 19.40 9.70 -14.86
N THR A 232 20.36 9.47 -15.75
CA THR A 232 20.41 10.14 -17.05
C THR A 232 19.48 9.46 -18.05
N THR A 233 18.94 10.25 -18.97
CA THR A 233 18.13 9.73 -20.07
C THR A 233 19.01 8.84 -20.96
N PRO A 234 18.53 7.66 -21.41
CA PRO A 234 19.26 6.84 -22.37
C PRO A 234 19.64 7.64 -23.62
N ALA A 235 20.82 7.37 -24.17
CA ALA A 235 21.23 7.96 -25.44
C ALA A 235 20.25 7.58 -26.57
N ASN A 236 20.14 8.45 -27.59
CA ASN A 236 19.32 8.19 -28.77
C ASN A 236 19.70 6.84 -29.40
N GLY A 237 18.70 6.00 -29.68
CA GLY A 237 18.91 4.72 -30.32
C GLY A 237 17.61 4.08 -30.78
N ALA A 238 17.72 3.20 -31.77
CA ALA A 238 16.64 2.35 -32.24
C ALA A 238 17.13 0.91 -32.29
N LYS A 239 16.28 -0.03 -31.88
CA LYS A 239 16.52 -1.47 -31.93
C LYS A 239 15.22 -2.16 -32.30
N ASP A 240 15.30 -3.33 -32.93
CA ASP A 240 14.12 -4.12 -33.23
C ASP A 240 13.39 -4.50 -31.94
N TYR A 241 12.07 -4.30 -31.93
CA TYR A 241 11.24 -4.67 -30.80
C TYR A 241 11.01 -6.18 -30.81
N CYS A 242 11.54 -6.86 -29.79
CA CYS A 242 11.35 -8.28 -29.58
C CYS A 242 10.29 -8.53 -28.51
N ARG A 243 9.11 -8.98 -28.93
CA ARG A 243 7.96 -9.25 -28.06
C ARG A 243 8.29 -10.35 -27.04
N ALA A 244 7.84 -10.19 -25.80
CA ALA A 244 8.05 -11.13 -24.70
C ALA A 244 9.53 -11.47 -24.38
N ALA A 245 10.47 -10.62 -24.82
CA ALA A 245 11.88 -10.82 -24.51
C ALA A 245 12.18 -10.66 -23.01
N TYR A 246 11.46 -9.76 -22.32
CA TYR A 246 11.65 -9.42 -20.90
C TYR A 246 13.15 -9.27 -20.52
N PRO A 247 13.83 -8.21 -20.99
CA PRO A 247 15.22 -7.98 -20.60
C PRO A 247 15.31 -7.89 -19.07
N ASN A 248 16.31 -8.56 -18.50
CA ASN A 248 16.48 -8.70 -17.04
C ASN A 248 15.28 -9.37 -16.34
N LEU A 249 14.68 -10.39 -16.97
CA LEU A 249 13.56 -11.17 -16.40
C LEU A 249 13.83 -11.59 -14.95
N ARG A 250 15.04 -12.08 -14.66
CA ARG A 250 15.47 -12.46 -13.31
C ARG A 250 15.24 -11.33 -12.29
N ARG A 251 15.67 -10.10 -12.58
CA ARG A 251 15.46 -8.93 -11.70
C ARG A 251 13.97 -8.63 -11.51
N ILE A 252 13.18 -8.72 -12.59
CA ILE A 252 11.74 -8.48 -12.53
C ILE A 252 11.08 -9.50 -11.58
N VAL A 253 11.43 -10.78 -11.71
CA VAL A 253 10.92 -11.84 -10.84
C VAL A 253 11.36 -11.61 -9.39
N GLU A 254 12.64 -11.37 -9.14
CA GLU A 254 13.18 -11.08 -7.80
C GLU A 254 12.43 -9.92 -7.12
N ASN A 255 12.22 -8.80 -7.82
CA ASN A 255 11.54 -7.64 -7.24
C ASN A 255 10.07 -7.92 -6.93
N ASN A 256 9.36 -8.69 -7.77
CA ASN A 256 7.98 -9.10 -7.48
C ASN A 256 7.91 -10.04 -6.27
N LEU A 257 8.83 -11.01 -6.16
CA LEU A 257 8.89 -11.94 -5.04
C LEU A 257 9.22 -11.22 -3.72
N LEU A 258 10.14 -10.25 -3.75
CA LEU A 258 10.46 -9.42 -2.59
C LEU A 258 9.30 -8.50 -2.19
N TYR A 259 8.57 -7.96 -3.16
CA TYR A 259 7.36 -7.18 -2.87
C TYR A 259 6.30 -8.04 -2.18
N LEU A 260 6.03 -9.24 -2.72
CA LEU A 260 5.11 -10.21 -2.10
C LEU A 260 5.56 -10.60 -0.69
N ALA A 261 6.84 -10.85 -0.48
CA ALA A 261 7.39 -11.18 0.84
C ALA A 261 7.23 -10.04 1.85
N ASN A 262 7.36 -8.79 1.40
CA ASN A 262 7.09 -7.61 2.21
C ASN A 262 5.59 -7.48 2.56
N LEU A 263 4.68 -7.81 1.65
CA LEU A 263 3.24 -7.88 1.98
C LEU A 263 2.97 -8.91 3.09
N SER A 264 3.59 -10.10 3.05
CA SER A 264 3.45 -11.11 4.11
C SER A 264 4.03 -10.65 5.45
N ALA A 265 5.14 -9.90 5.44
CA ALA A 265 5.69 -9.28 6.64
C ALA A 265 4.72 -8.21 7.20
N LEU A 266 4.12 -7.39 6.33
CA LEU A 266 3.18 -6.34 6.74
C LEU A 266 1.90 -6.94 7.31
N GLU A 267 1.41 -8.00 6.68
CA GLU A 267 0.28 -8.78 7.16
C GLU A 267 0.53 -9.31 8.58
N SER A 268 1.72 -9.86 8.83
CA SER A 268 2.13 -10.36 10.14
C SER A 268 2.22 -9.23 11.18
N TRP A 269 2.73 -8.06 10.79
CA TRP A 269 2.75 -6.87 11.63
C TRP A 269 1.34 -6.40 12.01
N TYR A 270 0.41 -6.36 11.04
CA TYR A 270 -0.98 -6.01 11.31
C TYR A 270 -1.64 -7.01 12.26
N THR A 271 -1.42 -8.30 12.07
CA THR A 271 -2.05 -9.34 12.87
C THR A 271 -1.56 -9.36 14.31
N HIS A 272 -0.25 -9.23 14.54
CA HIS A 272 0.33 -9.39 15.88
C HIS A 272 0.54 -8.06 16.62
N VAL A 273 0.69 -6.95 15.91
CA VAL A 273 1.00 -5.65 16.52
C VAL A 273 -0.14 -4.67 16.34
N ARG A 274 -0.65 -4.45 15.13
CA ARG A 274 -1.62 -3.37 14.88
C ARG A 274 -3.05 -3.68 15.26
N LYS A 275 -3.47 -4.96 15.19
CA LYS A 275 -4.83 -5.39 15.50
C LYS A 275 -5.32 -4.86 16.87
N PRO A 276 -4.57 -5.01 17.98
CA PRO A 276 -4.97 -4.44 19.26
C PRO A 276 -5.17 -2.92 19.28
N PHE A 277 -4.42 -2.15 18.48
CA PHE A 277 -4.57 -0.69 18.41
C PHE A 277 -5.82 -0.28 17.64
N LEU A 278 -6.12 -0.99 16.54
CA LEU A 278 -7.31 -0.75 15.76
C LEU A 278 -8.55 -1.12 16.58
N GLU A 279 -8.59 -2.33 17.14
CA GLU A 279 -9.74 -2.85 17.90
C GLU A 279 -10.01 -2.11 19.21
N ALA A 280 -9.06 -1.31 19.71
CA ALA A 280 -9.27 -0.45 20.88
C ALA A 280 -10.21 0.74 20.61
N ARG A 281 -10.63 0.96 19.35
CA ARG A 281 -11.45 2.10 18.94
C ARG A 281 -12.79 1.68 18.32
N PRO A 282 -13.80 2.57 18.33
CA PRO A 282 -15.04 2.36 17.58
C PRO A 282 -14.75 2.01 16.11
N PHE A 283 -15.48 1.03 15.57
CA PHE A 283 -15.30 0.46 14.23
C PHE A 283 -13.93 -0.17 13.93
N GLY A 284 -13.07 -0.32 14.95
CA GLY A 284 -11.72 -0.85 14.84
C GLY A 284 -11.61 -2.22 14.17
N SER A 285 -12.52 -3.13 14.50
CA SER A 285 -12.58 -4.47 13.89
C SER A 285 -12.92 -4.42 12.39
N LEU A 286 -13.76 -3.46 11.98
CA LEU A 286 -14.11 -3.25 10.57
C LEU A 286 -12.95 -2.61 9.79
N LEU A 287 -12.24 -1.65 10.40
CA LEU A 287 -11.00 -1.10 9.85
C LEU A 287 -9.95 -2.21 9.66
N TYR A 288 -9.73 -3.04 10.67
CA TYR A 288 -8.81 -4.17 10.58
C TYR A 288 -9.21 -5.16 9.48
N ALA A 289 -10.51 -5.50 9.36
CA ALA A 289 -11.01 -6.34 8.28
C ALA A 289 -10.75 -5.72 6.89
N GLY A 290 -10.96 -4.41 6.73
CA GLY A 290 -10.64 -3.67 5.52
C GLY A 290 -9.16 -3.75 5.16
N VAL A 291 -8.25 -3.56 6.14
CA VAL A 291 -6.80 -3.67 5.90
C VAL A 291 -6.44 -5.08 5.44
N ARG A 292 -6.98 -6.10 6.10
CA ARG A 292 -6.77 -7.50 5.74
C ARG A 292 -7.24 -7.80 4.31
N GLU A 293 -8.39 -7.25 3.90
CA GLU A 293 -8.90 -7.38 2.52
C GLU A 293 -8.01 -6.65 1.51
N ALA A 294 -7.53 -5.44 1.82
CA ALA A 294 -6.64 -4.68 0.95
C ALA A 294 -5.30 -5.40 0.72
N LEU A 295 -4.66 -5.91 1.78
CA LEU A 295 -3.41 -6.67 1.69
C LEU A 295 -3.59 -7.99 0.92
N ALA A 296 -4.68 -8.72 1.19
CA ALA A 296 -4.99 -9.95 0.46
C ALA A 296 -5.25 -9.68 -1.04
N SER A 297 -5.96 -8.59 -1.35
CA SER A 297 -6.17 -8.16 -2.74
C SER A 297 -4.85 -7.81 -3.42
N ALA A 298 -3.91 -7.16 -2.72
CA ALA A 298 -2.59 -6.84 -3.25
C ALA A 298 -1.78 -8.09 -3.56
N GLY A 299 -1.69 -9.05 -2.64
CA GLY A 299 -1.05 -10.33 -2.88
C GLY A 299 -1.65 -11.07 -4.08
N LYS A 300 -2.98 -11.19 -4.12
CA LYS A 300 -3.71 -11.86 -5.21
C LYS A 300 -3.46 -11.21 -6.58
N GLU A 301 -3.52 -9.89 -6.67
CA GLU A 301 -3.25 -9.19 -7.93
C GLU A 301 -1.79 -9.38 -8.35
N ARG A 302 -0.81 -9.30 -7.44
CA ARG A 302 0.61 -9.52 -7.76
C ARG A 302 0.88 -10.94 -8.28
N LEU A 303 0.36 -11.96 -7.61
CA LEU A 303 0.50 -13.35 -8.05
C LEU A 303 -0.14 -13.59 -9.43
N LYS A 304 -1.35 -13.04 -9.65
CA LYS A 304 -2.02 -13.09 -10.95
C LYS A 304 -1.18 -12.44 -12.07
N ARG A 305 -0.61 -11.26 -11.82
CA ARG A 305 0.24 -10.57 -12.81
C ARG A 305 1.53 -11.34 -13.07
N LEU A 306 2.14 -11.87 -12.01
CA LEU A 306 3.37 -12.64 -12.11
C LEU A 306 3.18 -13.90 -12.96
N ARG A 307 2.08 -14.64 -12.76
CA ARG A 307 1.71 -15.81 -13.57
C ARG A 307 1.46 -15.47 -15.03
N ALA A 308 0.68 -14.41 -15.31
CA ALA A 308 0.40 -13.99 -16.68
C ALA A 308 1.68 -13.60 -17.45
N MET A 309 2.65 -12.98 -16.77
CA MET A 309 3.95 -12.68 -17.37
C MET A 309 4.78 -13.95 -17.58
N ALA A 310 4.78 -14.90 -16.63
CA ALA A 310 5.48 -16.17 -16.76
C ALA A 310 5.01 -16.97 -18.00
N GLU A 311 3.70 -16.99 -18.26
CA GLU A 311 3.10 -17.64 -19.44
C GLU A 311 3.64 -17.04 -20.75
N LYS A 312 3.69 -15.70 -20.84
CA LYS A 312 4.27 -14.99 -22.00
C LYS A 312 5.77 -15.22 -22.12
N ALA A 313 6.50 -15.13 -21.00
CA ALA A 313 7.94 -15.28 -20.96
C ALA A 313 8.40 -16.68 -21.38
N ALA A 314 7.63 -17.72 -21.06
CA ALA A 314 7.92 -19.11 -21.44
C ALA A 314 7.68 -19.40 -22.93
N ALA A 315 6.84 -18.61 -23.61
CA ALA A 315 6.61 -18.72 -25.05
C ALA A 315 7.77 -18.13 -25.88
N PHE A 316 8.64 -17.33 -25.26
CA PHE A 316 9.79 -16.73 -25.94
C PHE A 316 10.90 -17.77 -26.17
N SER A 317 11.26 -17.97 -27.45
CA SER A 317 12.36 -18.84 -27.85
C SER A 317 13.66 -18.05 -27.90
N GLY A 318 14.41 -18.02 -26.79
CA GLY A 318 15.67 -17.29 -26.68
C GLY A 318 16.51 -17.76 -25.49
N PRO A 319 17.48 -16.94 -25.02
CA PRO A 319 18.29 -17.27 -23.86
C PRO A 319 17.43 -17.62 -22.63
N ASP A 320 17.93 -18.55 -21.83
CA ASP A 320 17.31 -19.00 -20.57
C ASP A 320 15.92 -19.64 -20.76
N ALA A 321 15.64 -20.25 -21.92
CA ALA A 321 14.35 -20.89 -22.21
C ALA A 321 13.93 -21.93 -21.15
N GLU A 322 14.89 -22.71 -20.62
CA GLU A 322 14.62 -23.68 -19.56
C GLU A 322 14.25 -23.00 -18.24
N ALA A 323 14.97 -21.95 -17.84
CA ALA A 323 14.65 -21.17 -16.63
C ALA A 323 13.29 -20.47 -16.74
N ARG A 324 12.91 -20.01 -17.94
CA ARG A 324 11.58 -19.42 -18.19
C ARG A 324 10.46 -20.46 -18.04
N LYS A 325 10.67 -21.69 -18.52
CA LYS A 325 9.73 -22.81 -18.35
C LYS A 325 9.66 -23.28 -16.90
N GLU A 326 10.80 -23.36 -16.21
CA GLU A 326 10.88 -23.61 -14.76
C GLU A 326 10.02 -22.59 -14.01
N PHE A 327 10.21 -21.31 -14.29
CA PHE A 327 9.45 -20.25 -13.64
C PHE A 327 7.94 -20.39 -13.85
N LEU A 328 7.49 -20.62 -15.08
CA LEU A 328 6.08 -20.92 -15.35
C LEU A 328 5.58 -22.14 -14.54
N GLY A 329 6.34 -23.23 -14.54
CA GLY A 329 6.02 -24.46 -13.81
C GLY A 329 5.90 -24.27 -12.29
N GLN A 330 6.62 -23.29 -11.74
CA GLN A 330 6.64 -22.98 -10.30
C GLN A 330 5.69 -21.86 -9.88
N THR A 331 4.95 -21.24 -10.80
CA THR A 331 3.97 -20.18 -10.45
C THR A 331 2.92 -20.65 -9.45
N GLY A 332 2.46 -21.91 -9.55
CA GLY A 332 1.54 -22.52 -8.58
C GLY A 332 2.15 -22.69 -7.19
N PHE A 333 3.42 -23.13 -7.12
CA PHE A 333 4.15 -23.20 -5.85
C PHE A 333 4.30 -21.82 -5.22
N CYS A 334 4.65 -20.78 -6.00
CA CYS A 334 4.71 -19.42 -5.50
C CYS A 334 3.35 -18.93 -4.98
N GLU A 335 2.26 -19.22 -5.70
CA GLU A 335 0.90 -18.89 -5.26
C GLU A 335 0.57 -19.55 -3.91
N ASP A 336 0.83 -20.84 -3.76
CA ASP A 336 0.57 -21.57 -2.52
C ASP A 336 1.47 -21.08 -1.37
N LEU A 337 2.72 -20.72 -1.66
CA LEU A 337 3.66 -20.16 -0.68
C LEU A 337 3.16 -18.82 -0.12
N PHE A 338 2.85 -17.86 -0.99
CA PHE A 338 2.45 -16.50 -0.56
C PHE A 338 1.00 -16.41 -0.09
N THR A 339 0.18 -17.44 -0.33
CA THR A 339 -1.18 -17.54 0.23
C THR A 339 -1.25 -18.36 1.53
N GLY A 340 -0.09 -18.77 2.07
CA GLY A 340 0.00 -19.46 3.36
C GLY A 340 -0.51 -20.90 3.35
N LYS A 341 -0.62 -21.53 2.18
CA LYS A 341 -1.02 -22.94 2.06
C LYS A 341 0.14 -23.91 2.32
N ILE A 342 1.38 -23.41 2.29
CA ILE A 342 2.56 -24.18 2.65
C ILE A 342 2.78 -24.00 4.18
N PRO A 343 2.68 -25.08 4.98
CA PRO A 343 2.87 -25.01 6.42
C PRO A 343 4.34 -24.78 6.78
N ASP A 344 4.59 -24.39 8.03
CA ASP A 344 5.91 -24.34 8.67
C ASP A 344 6.97 -23.43 8.01
N VAL A 345 6.58 -22.58 7.06
CA VAL A 345 7.49 -21.62 6.40
C VAL A 345 8.11 -20.66 7.42
N PHE A 346 7.34 -20.29 8.45
CA PHE A 346 7.73 -19.28 9.44
C PHE A 346 8.17 -19.83 10.79
N THR A 347 8.24 -21.16 10.98
CA THR A 347 8.60 -21.78 12.27
C THR A 347 9.91 -21.24 12.85
N LYS A 348 10.93 -21.00 12.00
CA LYS A 348 12.21 -20.42 12.43
C LYS A 348 12.12 -18.95 12.86
N THR A 349 11.04 -18.27 12.51
CA THR A 349 10.80 -16.85 12.84
C THR A 349 9.94 -16.68 14.10
N GLU A 350 9.25 -17.73 14.56
CA GLU A 350 8.36 -17.67 15.73
C GLU A 350 9.08 -17.28 17.03
N PRO A 351 10.28 -17.80 17.34
CA PRO A 351 11.01 -17.35 18.53
C PRO A 351 11.41 -15.87 18.46
N LEU A 352 11.71 -15.35 17.26
CA LEU A 352 12.02 -13.93 17.07
C LEU A 352 10.77 -13.07 17.29
N ARG A 353 9.62 -13.52 16.79
CA ARG A 353 8.31 -12.89 17.04
C ARG A 353 8.03 -12.82 18.52
N GLU A 354 8.11 -13.95 19.22
CA GLU A 354 7.78 -14.05 20.64
C GLU A 354 8.70 -13.16 21.48
N ALA A 355 10.00 -13.19 21.22
CA ALA A 355 10.98 -12.32 21.87
C ALA A 355 10.71 -10.83 21.62
N PHE A 356 10.25 -10.46 20.42
CA PHE A 356 9.82 -9.08 20.13
C PHE A 356 8.53 -8.72 20.87
N LEU A 357 7.49 -9.56 20.78
CA LEU A 357 6.17 -9.28 21.38
C LEU A 357 6.22 -9.18 22.90
N GLU A 358 7.06 -9.98 23.56
CA GLU A 358 7.26 -9.91 25.01
C GLU A 358 7.81 -8.53 25.43
N ASP A 359 8.86 -8.05 24.76
CA ASP A 359 9.46 -6.76 25.07
C ASP A 359 8.64 -5.58 24.56
N PHE A 360 7.92 -5.77 23.45
CA PHE A 360 6.95 -4.82 22.95
C PHE A 360 5.84 -4.58 23.97
N ALA A 361 5.28 -5.65 24.57
CA ALA A 361 4.24 -5.53 25.58
C ALA A 361 4.71 -4.75 26.82
N LYS A 362 5.96 -4.98 27.26
CA LYS A 362 6.58 -4.21 28.35
C LYS A 362 6.75 -2.74 27.98
N SER A 363 7.20 -2.46 26.75
CA SER A 363 7.47 -1.10 26.27
C SER A 363 6.19 -0.30 26.01
N ALA A 364 5.14 -0.96 25.49
CA ALA A 364 3.86 -0.33 25.18
C ALA A 364 3.05 0.03 26.45
N GLN A 365 3.36 -0.56 27.61
CA GLN A 365 2.69 -0.29 28.90
C GLN A 365 1.15 -0.31 28.82
N ASN A 366 0.58 -1.21 28.02
CA ASN A 366 -0.86 -1.31 27.72
C ASN A 366 -1.48 -0.10 27.01
N ASN A 367 -0.69 0.87 26.52
CA ASN A 367 -1.19 1.91 25.63
C ASN A 367 -1.58 1.28 24.29
N LYS A 368 -2.89 1.23 24.03
CA LYS A 368 -3.48 0.70 22.80
C LYS A 368 -4.15 1.78 21.96
N THR A 369 -4.10 3.04 22.38
CA THR A 369 -4.80 4.14 21.71
C THR A 369 -3.85 5.00 20.88
N ASP A 370 -2.55 5.03 21.19
CA ASP A 370 -1.56 5.82 20.45
C ASP A 370 -0.50 4.91 19.78
N TYR A 371 -0.86 4.34 18.64
CA TYR A 371 0.04 3.48 17.87
C TYR A 371 1.35 4.19 17.51
N ILE A 372 1.27 5.40 16.94
CA ILE A 372 2.44 6.14 16.45
C ILE A 372 3.40 6.43 17.61
N GLY A 373 2.89 6.98 18.71
CA GLY A 373 3.71 7.27 19.88
C GLY A 373 4.32 6.02 20.49
N VAL A 374 3.58 4.91 20.59
CA VAL A 374 4.13 3.65 21.12
C VAL A 374 5.28 3.13 20.25
N ILE A 375 5.11 3.07 18.92
CA ILE A 375 6.15 2.56 18.03
C ILE A 375 7.39 3.44 18.06
N GLN A 376 7.23 4.77 18.01
CA GLN A 376 8.36 5.71 17.99
C GLN A 376 9.18 5.71 19.28
N ASN A 377 8.54 5.37 20.41
CA ASN A 377 9.19 5.30 21.72
C ASN A 377 9.77 3.91 22.04
N LEU A 378 9.70 2.94 21.12
CA LEU A 378 10.34 1.65 21.33
C LEU A 378 11.86 1.83 21.48
N PRO A 379 12.48 1.22 22.52
CA PRO A 379 13.93 1.21 22.62
C PRO A 379 14.56 0.59 21.37
N GLY A 380 15.70 1.12 20.92
CA GLY A 380 16.36 0.65 19.69
C GLY A 380 16.60 -0.88 19.66
N ALA A 381 16.90 -1.49 20.81
CA ALA A 381 17.03 -2.94 20.94
C ALA A 381 15.71 -3.70 20.68
N VAL A 382 14.57 -3.16 21.07
CA VAL A 382 13.24 -3.75 20.83
C VAL A 382 12.87 -3.60 19.35
N SER A 383 13.08 -2.42 18.76
CA SER A 383 12.87 -2.18 17.33
C SER A 383 13.75 -3.09 16.46
N ALA A 384 14.99 -3.36 16.89
CA ALA A 384 15.88 -4.31 16.22
C ALA A 384 15.34 -5.75 16.24
N LYS A 385 14.71 -6.19 17.35
CA LYS A 385 14.06 -7.51 17.42
C LYS A 385 12.89 -7.62 16.45
N GLY A 386 12.03 -6.61 16.40
CA GLY A 386 10.92 -6.57 15.44
C GLY A 386 11.42 -6.60 13.99
N THR A 387 12.48 -5.83 13.70
CA THR A 387 13.10 -5.78 12.38
C THR A 387 13.71 -7.13 12.01
N ALA A 388 14.35 -7.81 12.95
CA ALA A 388 14.92 -9.15 12.75
C ALA A 388 13.83 -10.20 12.49
N TRP A 389 12.74 -10.16 13.25
CA TRP A 389 11.59 -11.05 13.04
C TRP A 389 10.99 -10.89 11.63
N LEU A 390 10.66 -9.66 11.23
CA LEU A 390 10.04 -9.40 9.93
C LEU A 390 11.00 -9.68 8.76
N ASN A 391 12.31 -9.39 8.92
CA ASN A 391 13.31 -9.83 7.96
C ASN A 391 13.40 -11.36 7.87
N GLY A 392 13.19 -12.07 8.99
CA GLY A 392 13.09 -13.52 9.01
C GLY A 392 11.99 -14.04 8.08
N ILE A 393 10.81 -13.39 8.07
CA ILE A 393 9.70 -13.71 7.17
C ILE A 393 10.12 -13.50 5.70
N VAL A 394 10.69 -12.33 5.40
CA VAL A 394 11.12 -11.99 4.02
C VAL A 394 12.16 -12.99 3.51
N ARG A 395 13.16 -13.31 4.34
CA ARG A 395 14.20 -14.29 4.01
C ARG A 395 13.65 -15.70 3.85
N ALA A 396 12.75 -16.14 4.73
CA ALA A 396 12.16 -17.48 4.63
C ALA A 396 11.43 -17.68 3.30
N LEU A 397 10.65 -16.69 2.85
CA LEU A 397 9.96 -16.73 1.56
C LEU A 397 10.95 -16.64 0.38
N GLY A 398 11.96 -15.77 0.49
CA GLY A 398 13.05 -15.66 -0.49
C GLY A 398 13.81 -16.99 -0.67
N ASP A 399 14.16 -17.66 0.41
CA ASP A 399 14.89 -18.93 0.40
C ASP A 399 14.06 -20.06 -0.22
N GLN A 400 12.75 -20.13 0.08
CA GLN A 400 11.87 -21.13 -0.52
C GLN A 400 11.69 -20.92 -2.03
N THR A 401 11.53 -19.66 -2.45
CA THR A 401 11.43 -19.34 -3.88
C THR A 401 12.75 -19.59 -4.61
N ALA A 402 13.90 -19.26 -4.01
CA ALA A 402 15.22 -19.57 -4.58
C ALA A 402 15.44 -21.07 -4.77
N LYS A 403 14.99 -21.89 -3.81
CA LYS A 403 15.04 -23.36 -3.91
C LYS A 403 14.13 -23.90 -5.01
N ALA A 404 12.99 -23.27 -5.23
CA ALA A 404 12.05 -23.67 -6.29
C ALA A 404 12.51 -23.23 -7.69
N LEU A 405 13.35 -22.20 -7.80
CA LEU A 405 13.80 -21.60 -9.06
C LEU A 405 15.34 -21.67 -9.25
N PRO A 406 15.98 -22.85 -9.15
CA PRO A 406 17.43 -22.96 -9.21
C PRO A 406 18.03 -22.55 -10.55
N LEU A 407 17.34 -22.79 -11.68
CA LEU A 407 17.82 -22.45 -13.03
C LEU A 407 17.71 -20.95 -13.30
N MET A 408 16.65 -20.30 -12.82
CA MET A 408 16.55 -18.84 -12.91
C MET A 408 17.60 -18.13 -12.04
N GLY A 409 18.09 -18.81 -10.99
CA GLY A 409 19.19 -18.33 -10.18
C GLY A 409 18.86 -17.08 -9.36
N ILE A 410 17.59 -16.89 -9.00
CA ILE A 410 17.15 -15.73 -8.22
C ILE A 410 17.92 -15.62 -6.90
N PHE A 411 18.19 -14.39 -6.48
CA PHE A 411 18.92 -14.01 -5.27
C PHE A 411 20.39 -14.51 -5.20
N LYS A 412 20.98 -15.00 -6.29
CA LYS A 412 22.42 -15.33 -6.39
C LYS A 412 23.21 -14.10 -6.83
N ASN A 413 24.14 -13.59 -6.03
CA ASN A 413 24.97 -12.44 -6.41
C ASN A 413 25.78 -12.69 -7.67
#